data_AF-A0A1F3WLH7-F1
#
_entry.id   AF-A0A1F3WLH7-F1
#
_cell.length_a   1.000
_cell.length_b   1.000
_cell.length_c   1.000
_cell.angle_alpha   90.00
_cell.angle_beta   90.00
_cell.angle_gamma   90.00
#
_symmetry.space_group_name_H-M   'P 1'
#
loop_
_entity.id
_entity.type
_entity.pdbx_description
1 polymer ?
#
loop_
_entity_poly.entity_id
_entity_poly.type
_entity_poly.pdbx_seq_one_letter_code
_entity_poly.pdbx_strand_id
1 'polypeptide(L)'
;MADKSDVINYDDVYRIVIKVRREDIVYLNGIFESYDNLAVIRTIDRWESLVEILASPYFVADVKKILDELKKEIQLEIIEEPK
;
A
#
# COMPACT_ATOMS: atom_id res chain seq x y z
N MET A 1 -23.77 -17.18 -20.89
CA MET A 1 -23.15 -15.91 -21.34
C MET A 1 -22.70 -15.24 -20.06
N ALA A 2 -21.40 -15.31 -19.74
CA ALA A 2 -20.88 -14.73 -18.50
C ALA A 2 -21.11 -13.21 -18.54
N ASP A 3 -21.58 -12.65 -17.43
CA ASP A 3 -21.84 -11.23 -17.28
C ASP A 3 -20.52 -10.46 -17.44
N LYS A 4 -20.52 -9.38 -18.22
CA LYS A 4 -19.31 -8.59 -18.49
C LYS A 4 -18.81 -7.85 -17.24
N SER A 5 -19.60 -7.87 -16.16
CA SER A 5 -19.25 -7.37 -14.83
C SER A 5 -18.26 -8.25 -14.07
N ASP A 6 -18.02 -9.49 -14.51
CA ASP A 6 -17.07 -10.43 -13.88
C ASP A 6 -15.67 -10.43 -14.53
N VAL A 7 -15.39 -9.50 -15.44
CA VAL A 7 -14.06 -9.39 -16.05
C VAL A 7 -13.17 -8.54 -15.13
N ILE A 8 -12.31 -9.22 -14.36
CA ILE A 8 -11.28 -8.56 -13.56
C ILE A 8 -10.32 -7.83 -14.51
N ASN A 9 -10.32 -6.49 -14.46
CA ASN A 9 -9.28 -5.68 -15.09
C ASN A 9 -8.04 -5.74 -14.19
N TYR A 10 -7.03 -6.52 -14.57
CA TYR A 10 -5.76 -6.63 -13.85
C TYR A 10 -4.80 -5.46 -14.13
N ASP A 11 -5.13 -4.56 -15.07
CA ASP A 11 -4.27 -3.45 -15.47
C ASP A 11 -4.35 -2.24 -14.52
N ASP A 12 -5.36 -2.19 -13.64
CA ASP A 12 -5.54 -1.08 -12.69
C ASP A 12 -4.88 -1.42 -11.34
N VAL A 13 -3.60 -1.06 -11.18
CA VAL A 13 -2.89 -1.13 -9.89
C VAL A 13 -3.09 0.18 -9.14
N TYR A 14 -3.61 0.10 -7.91
CA TYR A 14 -3.69 1.25 -7.03
C TYR A 14 -2.33 1.54 -6.39
N ARG A 15 -1.85 2.76 -6.62
CA ARG A 15 -0.59 3.23 -6.05
C ARG A 15 -0.83 4.25 -4.95
N ILE A 16 -0.28 3.98 -3.78
CA ILE A 16 -0.26 4.91 -2.64
C ILE A 16 1.20 5.25 -2.35
N VAL A 17 1.52 6.53 -2.19
CA VAL A 17 2.86 6.96 -1.75
C VAL A 17 2.75 7.47 -0.34
N ILE A 18 3.63 6.96 0.52
CA ILE A 18 3.73 7.39 1.91
C ILE A 18 5.14 7.89 2.20
N LYS A 19 5.22 8.81 3.16
CA LYS A 19 6.45 9.17 3.85
C LYS A 19 6.40 8.56 5.25
N VAL A 20 7.45 7.85 5.60
CA VAL A 20 7.58 7.17 6.90
C VAL A 20 9.01 7.40 7.41
N ARG A 21 9.24 7.32 8.72
CA ARG A 21 10.62 7.39 9.21
C ARG A 21 11.44 6.20 8.69
N ARG A 22 12.71 6.44 8.39
CA ARG A 22 13.61 5.45 7.79
C ARG A 22 13.69 4.17 8.62
N GLU A 23 13.74 4.31 9.94
CA GLU A 23 13.80 3.21 10.90
C GLU A 23 12.55 2.31 10.89
N ASP A 24 11.40 2.86 10.48
CA ASP A 24 10.12 2.15 10.49
C ASP A 24 9.84 1.43 9.15
N ILE A 25 10.66 1.62 8.11
CA ILE A 25 10.45 0.99 6.79
C ILE A 25 10.46 -0.55 6.89
N VAL A 26 11.36 -1.12 7.69
CA VAL A 26 11.43 -2.58 7.88
C VAL A 26 10.21 -3.10 8.64
N TYR A 27 9.73 -2.33 9.62
CA TYR A 27 8.52 -2.69 10.36
C TYR A 27 7.29 -2.69 9.44
N LEU A 28 7.09 -1.62 8.68
CA LEU A 28 6.05 -1.51 7.67
C LEU A 28 6.11 -2.69 6.68
N ASN A 29 7.28 -2.99 6.13
CA ASN A 29 7.45 -4.07 5.16
C ASN A 29 7.05 -5.43 5.76
N GLY A 30 7.46 -5.72 6.99
CA GLY A 30 7.11 -6.96 7.68
C GLY A 30 5.60 -7.11 7.93
N ILE A 31 4.89 -6.02 8.24
CA ILE A 31 3.43 -6.04 8.37
C ILE A 31 2.78 -6.45 7.04
N PHE A 32 3.14 -5.81 5.93
CA PHE A 32 2.55 -6.11 4.63
C PHE A 32 2.95 -7.49 4.09
N GLU A 33 4.19 -7.93 4.29
CA GLU A 33 4.66 -9.28 3.93
C GLU A 33 3.94 -10.39 4.72
N SER A 34 3.40 -10.08 5.90
CA SER A 34 2.60 -11.02 6.69
C SER A 34 1.20 -11.27 6.09
N TYR A 35 0.76 -10.44 5.15
CA TYR A 35 -0.50 -10.60 4.41
C TYR A 35 -0.21 -11.03 2.97
N ASP A 36 -0.31 -12.33 2.70
CA ASP A 36 -0.08 -12.88 1.36
C ASP A 36 -0.90 -12.16 0.27
N ASN A 37 -0.22 -11.70 -0.77
CA ASN A 37 -0.79 -11.04 -1.96
C ASN A 37 -1.55 -9.73 -1.70
N LEU A 38 -1.46 -9.13 -0.51
CA LEU A 38 -2.19 -7.91 -0.19
C LEU A 38 -1.70 -6.70 -1.01
N ALA A 39 -0.39 -6.46 -0.98
CA ALA A 39 0.24 -5.37 -1.70
C ALA A 39 1.73 -5.64 -1.92
N VAL A 40 2.31 -4.96 -2.91
CA VAL A 40 3.76 -4.89 -3.10
C VAL A 40 4.26 -3.57 -2.53
N ILE A 41 5.26 -3.65 -1.64
CA ILE A 41 5.91 -2.49 -1.02
C ILE A 41 7.25 -2.23 -1.69
N ARG A 42 7.51 -0.98 -2.08
CA ARG A 42 8.79 -0.58 -2.66
C ARG A 42 9.26 0.74 -2.06
N THR A 43 10.51 0.80 -1.63
CA THR A 43 11.16 2.08 -1.32
C THR A 43 11.46 2.80 -2.64
N ILE A 44 10.89 3.99 -2.84
CA ILE A 44 11.12 4.80 -4.05
C ILE A 44 12.21 5.85 -3.83
N ASP A 45 12.36 6.36 -2.60
CA ASP A 45 13.46 7.24 -2.22
C ASP A 45 13.89 6.97 -0.78
N ARG A 46 15.12 6.47 -0.59
CA ARG A 46 15.65 6.14 0.74
C ARG A 46 16.12 7.35 1.53
N TRP A 47 16.38 8.49 0.88
CA TRP A 47 16.86 9.71 1.52
C TRP A 47 15.68 10.54 2.01
N GLU A 48 14.64 10.63 1.20
CA GLU A 48 13.37 11.26 1.56
C GLU A 48 12.43 10.33 2.35
N SER A 49 12.80 9.05 2.48
CA SER A 49 12.03 8.00 3.17
C SER A 49 10.63 7.82 2.60
N LEU A 50 10.58 7.79 1.26
CA LEU A 50 9.37 7.57 0.48
C LEU A 50 9.22 6.10 0.11
N VAL A 51 8.03 5.58 0.36
CA VAL A 51 7.64 4.20 0.05
C VAL A 51 6.38 4.24 -0.77
N GLU A 52 6.32 3.41 -1.81
CA GLU A 52 5.08 3.17 -2.54
C GLU A 52 4.50 1.80 -2.19
N ILE A 53 3.17 1.76 -2.19
CA ILE A 53 2.35 0.58 -1.92
C ILE A 53 1.49 0.37 -3.16
N LEU A 54 1.66 -0.78 -3.79
CA LEU A 54 0.95 -1.19 -4.98
C LEU A 54 -0.05 -2.28 -4.61
N ALA A 55 -1.34 -1.98 -4.72
CA ALA A 55 -2.41 -2.88 -4.32
C ALA A 55 -3.37 -3.15 -5.48
N SER A 56 -3.94 -4.34 -5.50
CA SER A 56 -5.10 -4.63 -6.35
C SER A 56 -6.31 -3.79 -5.90
N PRO A 57 -7.23 -3.40 -6.81
CA PRO A 57 -8.48 -2.69 -6.47
C PRO A 57 -9.27 -3.33 -5.33
N TYR A 58 -9.24 -4.67 -5.27
CA TYR A 58 -9.93 -5.44 -4.24
C TYR A 58 -9.37 -5.23 -2.83
N PHE A 59 -8.09 -4.83 -2.70
CA PHE A 59 -7.39 -4.73 -1.43
C PHE A 59 -7.14 -3.29 -0.95
N VAL A 60 -7.48 -2.28 -1.75
CA VAL A 60 -7.23 -0.86 -1.40
C VAL A 60 -7.84 -0.48 -0.06
N ALA A 61 -9.07 -0.96 0.21
CA ALA A 61 -9.75 -0.68 1.47
C ALA A 61 -9.01 -1.26 2.67
N ASP A 62 -8.43 -2.46 2.52
CA ASP A 62 -7.66 -3.12 3.58
C ASP A 62 -6.31 -2.44 3.79
N VAL A 63 -5.61 -2.07 2.70
CA VAL A 63 -4.39 -1.28 2.77
C VAL A 63 -4.62 0.04 3.50
N LYS A 64 -5.72 0.76 3.18
CA LYS A 64 -6.08 2.01 3.88
C LYS A 64 -6.29 1.80 5.37
N LYS A 65 -7.03 0.75 5.76
CA LYS A 65 -7.24 0.42 7.18
C LYS A 65 -5.92 0.14 7.91
N ILE A 66 -5.03 -0.64 7.29
CA ILE A 66 -3.71 -0.94 7.87
C ILE A 66 -2.92 0.36 8.06
N LEU A 67 -2.89 1.24 7.06
CA LEU A 67 -2.21 2.54 7.17
C LEU A 67 -2.81 3.41 8.27
N ASP A 68 -4.13 3.44 8.43
CA ASP A 68 -4.80 4.22 9.47
C ASP A 68 -4.56 3.68 10.89
N GLU A 69 -4.43 2.37 11.04
CA GLU A 69 -3.99 1.77 12.31
C GLU A 69 -2.50 2.07 12.57
N LEU A 70 -1.63 1.93 11.56
CA LEU A 70 -0.20 2.20 11.70
C LEU A 70 0.10 3.66 12.06
N LYS A 71 -0.70 4.63 11.58
CA LYS A 71 -0.58 6.06 11.98
C LYS A 71 -0.71 6.27 13.49
N LYS A 72 -1.30 5.32 14.23
CA LYS A 72 -1.42 5.39 15.70
C LYS A 72 -0.16 4.89 16.41
N GLU A 73 0.68 4.12 15.72
CA GLU A 73 1.89 3.50 16.27
C GLU A 73 3.18 4.20 15.81
N ILE A 74 3.21 4.67 14.56
CA ILE A 74 4.39 5.25 13.91
C ILE A 74 4.06 6.57 13.20
N GLN A 75 5.08 7.39 12.98
CA GLN A 75 4.95 8.61 12.18
C GLN A 75 4.90 8.25 10.68
N LEU A 76 3.71 8.37 10.10
CA LEU A 76 3.41 8.08 8.71
C LEU A 76 2.51 9.15 8.11
N GLU A 77 2.84 9.59 6.90
CA GLU A 77 2.07 10.56 6.12
C GLU A 77 1.76 9.98 4.74
N ILE A 78 0.52 10.13 4.27
CA ILE A 78 0.15 9.79 2.88
C ILE A 78 0.45 11.02 2.01
N ILE A 79 1.33 10.85 1.03
CA ILE A 79 1.80 11.90 0.13
C ILE A 79 1.02 11.87 -1.20
N GLU A 80 0.61 10.68 -1.64
CA GLU A 80 -0.21 10.49 -2.83
C GLU A 80 -1.35 9.51 -2.52
N GLU A 81 -2.58 9.96 -2.73
CA GLU A 81 -3.81 9.16 -2.62
C GLU A 81 -3.93 8.18 -3.81
N PRO A 82 -4.64 7.05 -3.62
CA PRO A 82 -4.79 6.03 -4.65
C PRO A 82 -5.45 6.60 -5.90
N LYS A 83 -4.77 6.44 -7.05
CA LYS A 83 -5.32 6.64 -8.39
C LYS A 83 -5.87 5.33 -8.93
#